data_AF-A0A1Y1SYE3-F1
#
_entry.id   AF-A0A1Y1SYE3-F1
#
_cell.length_a   1.000
_cell.length_b   1.000
_cell.length_c   1.000
_cell.angle_alpha   90.00
_cell.angle_beta   90.00
_cell.angle_gamma   90.00
#
_symmetry.space_group_name_H-M   'P 1'
#
loop_
_entity.id
_entity.type
_entity.pdbx_description
1 polymer ?
#
loop_
_entity_poly.entity_id
_entity_poly.type
_entity_poly.pdbx_seq_one_letter_code
_entity_poly.pdbx_strand_id
1 'polypeptide(L)' 'MEKVLQLIQENARRTGNGSGISTIRLQRATGLTYKELYPLLLELIETGKIIAREGINHNLLFLL' A
#
# COMPACT_ATOMS: atom_id res chain seq x y z
N MET A 1 -5.11 3.69 9.65
CA MET A 1 -3.81 4.15 9.11
C MET A 1 -2.66 3.20 9.47
N GLU A 2 -2.37 2.98 10.76
CA GLU A 2 -1.19 2.23 11.21
C GLU A 2 -1.11 0.80 10.63
N LYS A 3 -2.24 0.08 10.60
CA LYS A 3 -2.34 -1.27 10.01
C LYS A 3 -2.03 -1.31 8.51
N VAL A 4 -2.41 -0.28 7.75
CA VAL A 4 -2.15 -0.22 6.28
C VAL A 4 -0.66 -0.06 6.02
N LEU A 5 -0.01 0.86 6.74
CA LEU A 5 1.43 1.07 6.62
C LEU A 5 2.23 -0.16 7.05
N GLN A 6 1.84 -0.81 8.15
CA GLN A 6 2.49 -2.04 8.62
C GLN A 6 2.44 -3.16 7.56
N LEU A 7 1.31 -3.35 6.88
CA LEU A 7 1.18 -4.35 5.82
C LEU A 7 2.08 -4.05 4.60
N ILE A 8 2.21 -2.76 4.25
CA ILE A 8 3.13 -2.33 3.18
C ILE A 8 4.58 -2.62 3.60
N GLN A 9 4.94 -2.31 4.85
CA GLN A 9 6.26 -2.58 5.42
C GLN A 9 6.59 -4.06 5.46
N GLU A 10 5.66 -4.89 5.90
CA GLU A 10 5.83 -6.34 5.98
C GLU A 10 6.03 -6.95 4.59
N ASN A 11 5.25 -6.51 3.59
CA ASN A 11 5.43 -6.98 2.23
C ASN A 11 6.80 -6.59 1.64
N ALA A 12 7.27 -5.37 1.93
CA ALA A 12 8.59 -4.92 1.51
C ALA A 12 9.71 -5.79 2.13
N ARG A 13 9.63 -6.06 3.44
CA ARG A 13 10.59 -6.94 4.13
C ARG A 13 10.60 -8.36 3.56
N ARG A 14 9.41 -8.94 3.35
CA ARG A 14 9.27 -10.33 2.86
C ARG A 14 9.86 -10.52 1.47
N THR A 15 9.74 -9.52 0.60
CA THR A 15 10.13 -9.64 -0.81
C THR A 15 11.60 -9.27 -1.07
N GLY A 16 12.32 -8.76 -0.07
CA GLY A 16 13.75 -8.40 -0.16
C GLY A 16 14.08 -7.21 -1.07
N ASN A 17 13.21 -6.91 -2.05
CA ASN A 17 13.46 -5.97 -3.14
C ASN A 17 12.48 -4.79 -3.15
N GLY A 18 11.76 -4.55 -2.04
CA GLY A 18 10.75 -3.49 -1.98
C GLY A 18 9.66 -3.65 -3.03
N SER A 19 9.29 -4.90 -3.39
CA SER A 19 8.20 -5.11 -4.34
C SER A 19 6.93 -4.48 -3.80
N GLY A 20 6.34 -3.56 -4.57
CA GLY A 20 5.16 -2.84 -4.14
C GLY A 20 3.99 -3.79 -3.90
N ILE A 21 3.15 -3.47 -2.94
CA ILE A 21 1.92 -4.21 -2.67
C ILE A 21 0.78 -3.59 -3.49
N SER A 22 -0.01 -4.42 -4.16
CA SER A 22 -1.16 -3.92 -4.91
C SER A 22 -2.29 -3.47 -3.97
N THR A 23 -3.07 -2.48 -4.40
CA THR A 23 -4.26 -2.01 -3.68
C THR A 23 -5.24 -3.15 -3.40
N ILE A 24 -5.42 -4.08 -4.34
CA ILE A 24 -6.29 -5.26 -4.19
C ILE A 24 -5.80 -6.18 -3.05
N ARG A 25 -4.48 -6.43 -2.96
CA ARG A 25 -3.93 -7.25 -1.87
C ARG A 25 -4.13 -6.58 -0.52
N LEU A 26 -3.98 -5.26 -0.47
CA LEU A 26 -4.26 -4.46 0.72
C LEU A 26 -5.73 -4.51 1.14
N GLN A 27 -6.67 -4.38 0.20
CA GLN A 27 -8.10 -4.52 0.50
C GLN A 27 -8.41 -5.89 1.10
N ARG A 28 -7.88 -6.97 0.51
CA ARG A 28 -8.08 -8.34 1.02
C ARG A 28 -7.49 -8.53 2.42
N ALA A 29 -6.31 -7.98 2.69
CA ALA A 29 -5.64 -8.11 3.99
C ALA A 29 -6.28 -7.25 5.09
N THR A 30 -6.85 -6.11 4.72
CA THR A 30 -7.46 -5.16 5.67
C THR A 30 -8.95 -5.42 5.88
N GLY A 31 -9.63 -6.03 4.91
CA GLY A 31 -11.09 -6.12 4.86
C GLY A 31 -11.77 -4.80 4.47
N LEU A 32 -10.99 -3.76 4.17
CA LEU A 32 -11.52 -2.43 3.87
C LEU A 32 -11.99 -2.34 2.42
N THR A 33 -13.09 -1.62 2.23
CA THR A 33 -13.57 -1.21 0.91
C THR A 33 -12.64 -0.16 0.29
N TYR A 34 -12.79 0.09 -1.01
CA TYR A 34 -12.04 1.14 -1.69
C TYR A 34 -12.27 2.53 -1.06
N LYS A 35 -13.52 2.84 -0.67
CA LYS A 35 -13.89 4.12 -0.05
C LYS A 35 -13.19 4.36 1.28
N GLU A 36 -12.91 3.30 2.03
CA GLU A 36 -12.22 3.37 3.32
C GLU A 36 -10.70 3.35 3.16
N LEU A 37 -10.19 2.57 2.19
CA LEU A 37 -8.77 2.43 1.96
C LEU A 37 -8.16 3.66 1.27
N TYR A 38 -8.88 4.28 0.33
CA TYR A 38 -8.35 5.37 -0.48
C TYR A 38 -7.91 6.60 0.34
N PRO A 39 -8.69 7.12 1.30
CA PRO A 39 -8.25 8.25 2.14
C PRO A 39 -6.99 7.92 2.94
N LEU A 40 -6.88 6.69 3.46
CA LEU A 40 -5.71 6.24 4.21
C LEU A 40 -4.45 6.18 3.32
N LEU A 41 -4.59 5.73 2.08
CA LEU A 41 -3.48 5.70 1.13
C LEU A 41 -3.07 7.12 0.72
N LEU A 42 -4.03 8.02 0.52
CA LEU A 42 -3.75 9.41 0.18
C LEU A 42 -2.94 10.10 1.28
N GLU A 43 -3.36 9.96 2.54
CA GLU A 43 -2.63 10.50 3.69
C GLU A 43 -1.20 9.95 3.78
N LEU A 44 -1.01 8.65 3.54
CA LEU A 44 0.33 8.03 3.55
C LEU A 44 1.23 8.54 2.40
N ILE A 45 0.64 8.89 1.26
CA ILE A 45 1.37 9.48 0.12
C ILE A 45 1.73 10.93 0.43
N GLU A 46 0.78 11.73 0.92
CA GLU A 46 0.98 13.15 1.27
C GLU A 46 2.00 13.32 2.40
N THR A 47 2.02 12.40 3.37
CA THR A 47 3.03 12.37 4.45
C THR A 47 4.36 11.75 4.04
N GLY A 48 4.54 11.37 2.77
CA GLY A 48 5.79 10.85 2.24
C GLY A 48 6.21 9.49 2.80
N LYS A 49 5.26 8.70 3.32
CA LYS A 49 5.56 7.36 3.87
C LYS A 49 5.57 6.29 2.80
N ILE A 50 4.81 6.49 1.72
CA ILE A 50 4.72 5.58 0.59
C ILE A 50 4.64 6.34 -0.73
N ILE A 51 4.96 5.68 -1.84
CA ILE A 51 4.62 6.11 -3.20
C ILE A 51 3.73 5.09 -3.88
N ALA A 52 2.84 5.59 -4.74
CA ALA A 52 2.10 4.77 -5.68
C ALA A 52 2.78 4.82 -7.05
N ARG A 53 2.94 3.67 -7.71
CA ARG A 53 3.34 3.58 -9.12
C ARG A 53 2.29 2.78 -9.88
N GLU A 54 2.01 3.22 -11.10
CA GLU A 54 1.15 2.48 -12.02
C GLU A 54 1.88 1.23 -12.52
N GLY A 55 1.30 0.07 -12.28
CA GLY A 55 1.75 -1.20 -12.86
C GLY A 55 0.92 -1.58 -14.07
N ILE A 56 1.27 -2.69 -14.73
CA ILE A 56 0.59 -3.17 -15.95
C ILE A 56 -0.93 -3.37 -15.74
N ASN A 57 -1.35 -3.80 -14.53
CA ASN A 57 -2.75 -4.09 -14.21
C ASN A 57 -3.28 -3.31 -13.00
N HIS A 58 -2.42 -2.95 -12.04
CA HIS A 58 -2.82 -2.36 -10.76
C HIS A 58 -1.76 -1.37 -10.26
N ASN A 59 -2.22 -0.39 -9.47
CA ASN A 59 -1.33 0.45 -8.68
C ASN A 59 -0.60 -0.37 -7.63
N LEU A 60 0.72 -0.17 -7.58
CA LEU A 60 1.62 -0.78 -6.61
C LEU A 60 2.09 0.29 -5.63
N LEU A 61 2.08 -0.05 -4.35
CA LEU A 61 2.43 0.83 -3.25
C LEU A 61 3.77 0.42 -2.66
N PHE A 62 4.71 1.36 -2.62
CA PHE A 62 6.09 1.15 -2.19
C PHE A 62 6.39 2.04 -0.98
N LEU A 63 7.29 1.59 -0.11
CA LEU A 63 7.87 2.48 0.91
C LEU A 63 8.78 3.51 0.23
N LEU A 64 8.84 4.71 0.81
CA LEU A 64 9.90 5.70 0.54
C LEU A 64 11.09 5.50 1.46
#